data_AF-A0A3A9WNS6-F1
#
_entry.id   AF-A0A3A9WNS6-F1
#
_cell.length_a   1.000
_cell.length_b   1.000
_cell.length_c   1.000
_cell.angle_alpha   90.00
_cell.angle_beta   90.00
_cell.angle_gamma   90.00
#
_symmetry.space_group_name_H-M   'P 1'
#
loop_
_entity.id
_entity.type
_entity.pdbx_description
1 polymer ?
#
loop_
_entity_poly.entity_id
_entity_poly.type
_entity_poly.pdbx_seq_one_letter_code
_entity_poly.pdbx_strand_id
1 'polypeptide(L)'
;MFKIISIGFLLSVLGVSAQNNTGYWQQHVDYKMNVDMNVENFKYTGKQELIYTNNSPDSLYQVFYHLYFNAFQPGSEMDVRSRNIADPDPRVMDRISKLTPEEIGYLKVSSLTQNGTKVKYEVAGTVLEVQLNKPIAPGEKVTFSMDFDGQVPNQIRRSGRNSSENVALSMTQWYPKMAEYDFEGWHADPYIAREFHGVWGNFDVTINIDKKYILGGSGYLQNPQEIGYGYEKPGTKVKQKGKKLSWHFIAPNVHDFTWAADPEYIHDVVQVPDGPVLHFLYKNKKEYLENWKKLQPKSVDLMKYFSTTIGKYPYDQYSIIQGGDGGMEYAMCTLITGERSYGSLVGVTAHEMAHAWFQHILATNEAKHEWMDEGFTSYISTLAMDKVMEQNKTNPMSGMYQGYFQLATSGIEQPQSTHADRYTRNGAYGATAYAKGAVFMAQLGYVIGEENLSKTIKRYYDEWKFKHPTPNDFKRIAEKVSGIQLDWYLTDWTQTTNTVDYGIKDVSEKENKTSVTLERIGLMPMPLDVYVEYTDGTKESFYIPLRMMRKEKENPFPKMKRTLLADWTWTNPSYSLDISKSKSSIKSIEIDITKQMADVNSANNNFSQ
;
A
#
# COMPACT_ATOMS: atom_id res chain seq x y z
N MET A 1 -33.34 -29.83 70.48
CA MET A 1 -32.14 -28.95 70.44
C MET A 1 -31.56 -29.07 69.04
N PHE A 2 -31.86 -28.09 68.17
CA PHE A 2 -31.50 -28.09 66.76
C PHE A 2 -29.98 -27.99 66.60
N LYS A 3 -29.35 -28.92 65.85
CA LYS A 3 -27.99 -28.75 65.33
C LYS A 3 -28.06 -28.66 63.82
N ILE A 4 -27.72 -27.47 63.35
CA ILE A 4 -27.70 -27.00 61.97
C ILE A 4 -26.61 -27.77 61.22
N ILE A 5 -26.98 -28.37 60.08
CA ILE A 5 -26.06 -28.91 59.09
C ILE A 5 -25.69 -27.74 58.16
N SER A 6 -24.45 -27.24 58.28
CA SER A 6 -23.89 -26.29 57.33
C SER A 6 -23.36 -27.06 56.11
N ILE A 7 -24.08 -26.98 55.00
CA ILE A 7 -23.61 -27.40 53.67
C ILE A 7 -22.76 -26.25 53.13
N GLY A 8 -21.44 -26.47 53.09
CA GLY A 8 -20.51 -25.56 52.43
C GLY A 8 -20.64 -25.69 50.91
N PHE A 9 -21.22 -24.68 50.27
CA PHE A 9 -21.22 -24.53 48.82
C PHE A 9 -19.81 -24.06 48.40
N LEU A 10 -18.99 -24.97 47.86
CA LEU A 10 -17.77 -24.58 47.15
C LEU A 10 -18.17 -23.98 45.81
N LEU A 11 -18.25 -22.65 45.73
CA LEU A 11 -18.26 -21.94 44.45
C LEU A 11 -16.88 -22.11 43.81
N SER A 12 -16.78 -22.99 42.82
CA SER A 12 -15.69 -22.98 41.85
C SER A 12 -15.84 -21.72 41.00
N VAL A 13 -15.10 -20.65 41.33
CA VAL A 13 -14.93 -19.50 40.46
C VAL A 13 -14.07 -19.96 39.28
N LEU A 14 -14.71 -20.38 38.19
CA LEU A 14 -14.08 -20.43 36.88
C LEU A 14 -13.79 -18.99 36.49
N GLY A 15 -12.56 -18.55 36.73
CA GLY A 15 -12.05 -17.31 36.16
C GLY A 15 -12.01 -17.48 34.64
N VAL A 16 -13.08 -17.10 33.97
CA VAL A 16 -13.06 -16.84 32.54
C VAL A 16 -12.28 -15.55 32.36
N SER A 17 -10.97 -15.68 32.18
CA SER A 17 -10.13 -14.60 31.68
C SER A 17 -10.47 -14.39 30.21
N ALA A 18 -11.61 -13.79 29.93
CA ALA A 18 -11.91 -13.20 28.62
C ALA A 18 -11.12 -11.89 28.50
N GLN A 19 -9.80 -12.03 28.42
CA GLN A 19 -8.93 -11.07 27.78
C GLN A 19 -8.26 -11.85 26.66
N ASN A 20 -8.73 -11.65 25.42
CA ASN A 20 -7.99 -12.02 24.22
C ASN A 20 -6.64 -11.30 24.26
N ASN A 21 -5.69 -11.87 24.97
CA ASN A 21 -4.29 -11.50 24.94
C ASN A 21 -3.56 -12.54 24.10
N THR A 22 -4.11 -12.85 22.93
CA THR A 22 -3.38 -13.57 21.90
C THR A 22 -2.35 -12.58 21.36
N GLY A 23 -1.06 -12.82 21.62
CA GLY A 23 -0.01 -12.05 20.96
C GLY A 23 -0.19 -12.06 19.44
N TYR A 24 0.46 -11.13 18.75
CA TYR A 24 0.43 -11.06 17.29
C TYR A 24 0.77 -12.43 16.67
N TRP A 25 -0.06 -12.87 15.72
CA TRP A 25 0.13 -14.06 14.92
C TRP A 25 -0.29 -13.76 13.48
N GLN A 26 0.25 -14.53 12.54
CA GLN A 26 -0.11 -14.49 11.12
C GLN A 26 0.13 -15.88 10.54
N GLN A 27 -0.54 -16.24 9.45
CA GLN A 27 -0.35 -17.55 8.85
C GLN A 27 0.99 -17.63 8.11
N HIS A 28 1.44 -18.85 7.83
CA HIS A 28 2.65 -19.06 7.03
C HIS A 28 2.42 -20.12 5.96
N VAL A 29 2.95 -19.86 4.77
CA VAL A 29 2.91 -20.78 3.62
C VAL A 29 4.29 -21.06 3.04
N ASP A 30 4.52 -22.29 2.60
CA ASP A 30 5.68 -22.64 1.76
C ASP A 30 5.17 -23.24 0.46
N TYR A 31 5.31 -22.48 -0.64
CA TYR A 31 4.96 -22.91 -1.99
C TYR A 31 6.15 -23.57 -2.67
N LYS A 32 5.88 -24.71 -3.30
CA LYS A 32 6.72 -25.30 -4.33
C LYS A 32 5.91 -25.48 -5.60
N MET A 33 6.30 -24.80 -6.67
CA MET A 33 5.58 -24.80 -7.94
C MET A 33 6.46 -25.22 -9.11
N ASN A 34 5.89 -26.04 -10.00
CA ASN A 34 6.48 -26.35 -11.30
C ASN A 34 5.44 -26.10 -12.39
N VAL A 35 5.76 -25.21 -13.32
CA VAL A 35 4.83 -24.70 -14.32
C VAL A 35 5.41 -24.92 -15.70
N ASP A 36 4.59 -25.38 -16.63
CA ASP A 36 4.96 -25.54 -18.04
C ASP A 36 4.16 -24.60 -18.93
N MET A 37 4.80 -23.53 -19.39
CA MET A 37 4.19 -22.48 -20.20
C MET A 37 4.27 -22.79 -21.70
N ASN A 38 3.14 -22.73 -22.38
CA ASN A 38 3.07 -22.77 -23.84
C ASN A 38 2.82 -21.35 -24.37
N VAL A 39 3.85 -20.74 -24.95
CA VAL A 39 3.80 -19.37 -25.48
C VAL A 39 3.12 -19.27 -26.85
N GLU A 40 2.84 -20.39 -27.52
CA GLU A 40 2.14 -20.38 -28.83
C GLU A 40 0.63 -20.18 -28.65
N ASN A 41 0.06 -20.69 -27.55
CA ASN A 41 -1.36 -20.58 -27.25
C ASN A 41 -1.67 -19.94 -25.89
N PHE A 42 -0.63 -19.57 -25.14
CA PHE A 42 -0.67 -18.91 -23.83
C PHE A 42 -1.44 -19.69 -22.76
N LYS A 43 -1.39 -21.02 -22.85
CA LYS A 43 -1.88 -21.94 -21.82
C LYS A 43 -0.70 -22.54 -21.06
N TYR A 44 -0.94 -22.92 -19.81
CA TYR A 44 0.07 -23.57 -18.98
C TYR A 44 -0.56 -24.58 -18.03
N THR A 45 0.27 -25.54 -17.62
CA THR A 45 -0.07 -26.48 -16.54
C THR A 45 0.82 -26.19 -15.35
N GLY A 46 0.26 -26.31 -14.15
CA GLY A 46 0.97 -26.06 -12.89
C GLY A 46 0.77 -27.22 -11.93
N LYS A 47 1.87 -27.60 -11.27
CA LYS A 47 1.86 -28.45 -10.08
C LYS A 47 2.28 -27.60 -8.90
N GLN A 48 1.45 -27.54 -7.88
CA GLN A 48 1.66 -26.77 -6.67
C GLN A 48 1.62 -27.70 -5.46
N GLU A 49 2.65 -27.63 -4.65
CA GLU A 49 2.64 -28.13 -3.28
C GLU A 49 2.69 -26.92 -2.35
N LEU A 50 1.76 -26.85 -1.40
CA LEU A 50 1.67 -25.79 -0.42
C LEU A 50 1.69 -26.41 0.97
N ILE A 51 2.72 -26.08 1.76
CA ILE A 51 2.70 -26.36 3.20
C ILE A 51 2.07 -25.16 3.89
N TYR A 52 0.93 -25.36 4.52
CA TYR A 52 0.25 -24.34 5.31
C TYR A 52 0.50 -24.59 6.80
N THR A 53 0.92 -23.57 7.53
CA THR A 53 1.09 -23.61 9.00
C THR A 53 0.00 -22.77 9.65
N ASN A 54 -0.86 -23.39 10.46
CA ASN A 54 -1.90 -22.68 11.20
C ASN A 54 -1.33 -22.08 12.49
N ASN A 55 -1.03 -20.78 12.50
CA ASN A 55 -0.56 -20.05 13.67
C ASN A 55 -1.69 -19.39 14.48
N SER A 56 -2.94 -19.52 14.02
CA SER A 56 -4.10 -18.97 14.73
C SER A 56 -4.41 -19.78 16.01
N PRO A 57 -5.13 -19.19 16.97
CA PRO A 57 -5.66 -19.94 18.12
C PRO A 57 -6.83 -20.87 17.75
N ASP A 58 -7.30 -20.84 16.50
CA ASP A 58 -8.50 -21.52 16.03
C ASP A 58 -8.19 -22.81 15.27
N SER A 59 -9.13 -23.76 15.32
CA SER A 59 -9.11 -24.91 14.40
C SER A 59 -9.81 -24.53 13.11
N LEU A 60 -9.13 -24.70 11.97
CA LEU A 60 -9.67 -24.34 10.66
C LEU A 60 -10.36 -25.55 10.03
N TYR A 61 -11.61 -25.40 9.57
CA TYR A 61 -12.43 -26.47 8.98
C TYR A 61 -12.55 -26.38 7.45
N GLN A 62 -12.15 -25.25 6.89
CA GLN A 62 -12.14 -24.95 5.47
C GLN A 62 -10.95 -24.04 5.17
N VAL A 63 -10.52 -24.02 3.91
CA VAL A 63 -9.56 -23.04 3.39
C VAL A 63 -10.06 -22.48 2.07
N PHE A 64 -9.53 -21.34 1.66
CA PHE A 64 -9.91 -20.67 0.43
C PHE A 64 -8.69 -20.39 -0.44
N TYR A 65 -8.83 -20.54 -1.75
CA TYR A 65 -7.84 -20.06 -2.71
C TYR A 65 -8.45 -19.02 -3.64
N HIS A 66 -7.70 -17.98 -3.94
CA HIS A 66 -7.98 -17.03 -5.00
C HIS A 66 -7.55 -17.58 -6.35
N LEU A 67 -8.47 -17.53 -7.31
CA LEU A 67 -8.33 -17.91 -8.72
C LEU A 67 -8.46 -16.65 -9.59
N TYR A 68 -7.58 -15.67 -9.36
CA TYR A 68 -7.69 -14.29 -9.87
C TYR A 68 -7.93 -14.19 -11.38
N PHE A 69 -7.32 -15.07 -12.18
CA PHE A 69 -7.54 -15.07 -13.63
C PHE A 69 -9.00 -15.29 -14.05
N ASN A 70 -9.83 -15.89 -13.18
CA ASN A 70 -11.25 -16.09 -13.46
C ASN A 70 -12.04 -14.78 -13.56
N ALA A 71 -11.51 -13.65 -13.09
CA ALA A 71 -12.10 -12.33 -13.29
C ALA A 71 -12.04 -11.86 -14.76
N PHE A 72 -11.19 -12.45 -15.60
CA PHE A 72 -11.10 -12.11 -17.02
C PHE A 72 -12.00 -13.01 -17.88
N GLN A 73 -13.22 -13.27 -17.40
CA GLN A 73 -14.24 -14.03 -18.10
C GLN A 73 -15.52 -13.19 -18.26
N PRO A 74 -16.23 -13.26 -19.41
CA PRO A 74 -17.54 -12.65 -19.58
C PRO A 74 -18.50 -13.07 -18.46
N GLY A 75 -19.19 -12.12 -17.85
CA GLY A 75 -20.14 -12.37 -16.75
C GLY A 75 -19.52 -12.54 -15.36
N SER A 76 -18.19 -12.48 -15.23
CA SER A 76 -17.52 -12.37 -13.92
C SER A 76 -17.93 -11.09 -13.17
N GLU A 77 -17.70 -11.04 -11.87
CA GLU A 77 -18.03 -9.85 -11.06
C GLU A 77 -17.24 -8.61 -11.49
N MET A 78 -15.99 -8.77 -11.91
CA MET A 78 -15.19 -7.69 -12.51
C MET A 78 -15.85 -7.13 -13.77
N ASP A 79 -16.26 -8.01 -14.71
CA ASP A 79 -16.96 -7.61 -15.94
C ASP A 79 -18.29 -6.91 -15.66
N VAL A 80 -19.10 -7.48 -14.75
CA VAL A 80 -20.39 -6.91 -14.39
C VAL A 80 -20.19 -5.54 -13.74
N ARG A 81 -19.26 -5.39 -12.80
CA ARG A 81 -19.01 -4.10 -12.16
C ARG A 81 -18.46 -3.07 -13.13
N SER A 82 -17.51 -3.42 -14.01
CA SER A 82 -16.90 -2.49 -14.96
C SER A 82 -17.91 -1.92 -15.96
N ARG A 83 -19.04 -2.57 -16.18
CA ARG A 83 -20.14 -2.08 -17.02
C ARG A 83 -21.21 -1.28 -16.29
N ASN A 84 -21.28 -1.37 -14.95
CA ASN A 84 -22.37 -0.79 -14.15
C ASN A 84 -21.92 0.30 -13.18
N ILE A 85 -20.62 0.44 -12.88
CA ILE A 85 -20.12 1.55 -12.08
C ILE A 85 -20.25 2.88 -12.83
N ALA A 86 -20.44 3.99 -12.11
CA ALA A 86 -20.73 5.30 -12.71
C ALA A 86 -19.56 5.89 -13.52
N ASP A 87 -18.32 5.50 -13.21
CA ASP A 87 -17.08 6.00 -13.82
C ASP A 87 -16.10 4.83 -14.07
N PRO A 88 -16.41 3.94 -15.02
CA PRO A 88 -15.63 2.74 -15.24
C PRO A 88 -14.20 3.06 -15.68
N ASP A 89 -13.24 2.19 -15.31
CA ASP A 89 -11.86 2.30 -15.79
C ASP A 89 -11.86 2.22 -17.33
N PRO A 90 -11.36 3.24 -18.04
CA PRO A 90 -11.37 3.26 -19.51
C PRO A 90 -10.55 2.13 -20.14
N ARG A 91 -9.63 1.52 -19.38
CA ARG A 91 -8.88 0.34 -19.83
C ARG A 91 -9.70 -0.94 -19.74
N VAL A 92 -10.77 -0.98 -18.96
CA VAL A 92 -11.59 -2.19 -18.76
C VAL A 92 -12.92 -2.05 -19.49
N MET A 93 -13.76 -1.08 -19.10
CA MET A 93 -15.11 -0.85 -19.62
C MET A 93 -15.86 -2.17 -19.91
N ASP A 94 -16.22 -2.43 -21.17
CA ASP A 94 -16.92 -3.63 -21.62
C ASP A 94 -15.99 -4.67 -22.29
N ARG A 95 -14.67 -4.49 -22.22
CA ARG A 95 -13.70 -5.34 -22.92
C ARG A 95 -13.76 -6.81 -22.46
N ILE A 96 -14.00 -7.06 -21.18
CA ILE A 96 -14.07 -8.44 -20.65
C ILE A 96 -15.27 -9.20 -21.24
N SER A 97 -16.45 -8.56 -21.30
CA SER A 97 -17.65 -9.16 -21.94
C SER A 97 -17.46 -9.58 -23.40
N LYS A 98 -16.43 -9.05 -24.08
CA LYS A 98 -16.13 -9.28 -25.50
C LYS A 98 -15.05 -10.34 -25.75
N LEU A 99 -14.40 -10.85 -24.71
CA LEU A 99 -13.32 -11.83 -24.85
C LEU A 99 -13.85 -13.16 -25.39
N THR A 100 -13.15 -13.75 -26.36
CA THR A 100 -13.43 -15.11 -26.83
C THR A 100 -12.84 -16.18 -25.88
N PRO A 101 -13.21 -17.46 -26.01
CA PRO A 101 -12.64 -18.55 -25.19
C PRO A 101 -11.11 -18.65 -25.23
N GLU A 102 -10.46 -18.19 -26.29
CA GLU A 102 -9.01 -18.17 -26.44
C GLU A 102 -8.36 -16.92 -25.81
N GLU A 103 -9.15 -15.90 -25.47
CA GLU A 103 -8.70 -14.60 -24.96
C GLU A 103 -8.97 -14.40 -23.47
N ILE A 104 -9.90 -15.18 -22.89
CA ILE A 104 -10.19 -15.15 -21.44
C ILE A 104 -8.98 -15.59 -20.60
N GLY A 105 -8.99 -15.15 -19.35
CA GLY A 105 -8.13 -15.73 -18.31
C GLY A 105 -8.87 -16.83 -17.55
N TYR A 106 -8.16 -17.87 -17.13
CA TYR A 106 -8.68 -18.77 -16.09
C TYR A 106 -7.56 -19.45 -15.31
N LEU A 107 -7.95 -19.91 -14.12
CA LEU A 107 -7.28 -20.94 -13.34
C LEU A 107 -8.29 -22.05 -13.03
N LYS A 108 -7.99 -23.27 -13.46
CA LYS A 108 -8.85 -24.45 -13.29
C LYS A 108 -8.12 -25.49 -12.46
N VAL A 109 -8.64 -25.78 -11.28
CA VAL A 109 -8.10 -26.82 -10.40
C VAL A 109 -8.61 -28.19 -10.84
N SER A 110 -7.69 -29.06 -11.27
CA SER A 110 -8.01 -30.41 -11.75
C SER A 110 -7.83 -31.48 -10.68
N SER A 111 -6.96 -31.24 -9.70
CA SER A 111 -6.80 -32.08 -8.52
C SER A 111 -6.44 -31.24 -7.30
N LEU A 112 -6.97 -31.60 -6.13
CA LEU A 112 -6.57 -31.03 -4.85
C LEU A 112 -6.63 -32.11 -3.76
N THR A 113 -5.56 -32.23 -2.98
CA THR A 113 -5.46 -33.16 -1.85
C THR A 113 -4.97 -32.47 -0.59
N GLN A 114 -5.43 -32.93 0.57
CA GLN A 114 -4.92 -32.60 1.89
C GLN A 114 -4.15 -33.82 2.42
N ASN A 115 -2.84 -33.68 2.63
CA ASN A 115 -1.94 -34.77 3.04
C ASN A 115 -2.12 -36.04 2.18
N GLY A 116 -2.21 -35.87 0.86
CA GLY A 116 -2.40 -36.95 -0.12
C GLY A 116 -3.82 -37.50 -0.25
N THR A 117 -4.77 -37.04 0.56
CA THR A 117 -6.20 -37.45 0.46
C THR A 117 -7.02 -36.38 -0.27
N LYS A 118 -7.78 -36.77 -1.29
CA LYS A 118 -8.65 -35.83 -2.04
C LYS A 118 -9.61 -35.08 -1.11
N VAL A 119 -9.75 -33.78 -1.33
CA VAL A 119 -10.72 -32.91 -0.64
C VAL A 119 -11.89 -32.58 -1.56
N LYS A 120 -13.01 -32.17 -0.97
CA LYS A 120 -14.13 -31.59 -1.73
C LYS A 120 -13.91 -30.10 -1.86
N TYR A 121 -14.23 -29.55 -3.02
CA TYR A 121 -14.14 -28.12 -3.26
C TYR A 121 -15.18 -27.66 -4.28
N GLU A 122 -15.47 -26.37 -4.26
CA GLU A 122 -16.35 -25.67 -5.20
C GLU A 122 -15.65 -24.39 -5.69
N VAL A 123 -15.89 -24.00 -6.94
CA VAL A 123 -15.43 -22.71 -7.48
C VAL A 123 -16.60 -21.73 -7.48
N ALA A 124 -16.52 -20.73 -6.61
CA ALA A 124 -17.44 -19.60 -6.54
C ALA A 124 -16.78 -18.37 -7.18
N GLY A 125 -16.98 -18.19 -8.49
CA GLY A 125 -16.39 -17.08 -9.25
C GLY A 125 -14.86 -17.14 -9.28
N THR A 126 -14.21 -16.24 -8.54
CA THR A 126 -12.75 -16.19 -8.39
C THR A 126 -12.24 -16.86 -7.13
N VAL A 127 -13.10 -17.54 -6.36
CA VAL A 127 -12.72 -18.17 -5.09
C VAL A 127 -12.94 -19.67 -5.19
N LEU A 128 -11.96 -20.44 -4.72
CA LEU A 128 -12.06 -21.88 -4.53
C LEU A 128 -12.33 -22.15 -3.05
N GLU A 129 -13.50 -22.68 -2.74
CA GLU A 129 -13.91 -23.05 -1.39
C GLU A 129 -13.55 -24.51 -1.14
N VAL A 130 -12.69 -24.79 -0.16
CA VAL A 130 -12.16 -26.14 0.07
C VAL A 130 -12.62 -26.65 1.44
N GLN A 131 -13.41 -27.72 1.42
CA GLN A 131 -13.81 -28.43 2.63
C GLN A 131 -12.70 -29.39 3.05
N LEU A 132 -12.19 -29.22 4.27
CA LEU A 132 -11.11 -30.07 4.78
C LEU A 132 -11.63 -31.44 5.23
N ASN A 133 -10.84 -32.48 4.99
CA ASN A 133 -11.12 -33.83 5.49
C ASN A 133 -10.88 -33.92 7.00
N LYS A 134 -9.88 -33.19 7.48
CA LYS A 134 -9.56 -33.03 8.89
C LYS A 134 -9.31 -31.55 9.18
N PRO A 135 -9.83 -30.99 10.28
CA PRO A 135 -9.51 -29.62 10.67
C PRO A 135 -8.00 -29.46 10.87
N ILE A 136 -7.48 -28.25 10.61
CA ILE A 136 -6.07 -27.90 10.91
C ILE A 136 -6.06 -27.28 12.30
N ALA A 137 -5.53 -27.98 13.30
CA ALA A 137 -5.44 -27.49 14.66
C ALA A 137 -4.43 -26.34 14.82
N PRO A 138 -4.49 -25.54 15.89
CA PRO A 138 -3.45 -24.55 16.21
C PRO A 138 -2.05 -25.18 16.27
N GLY A 139 -1.10 -24.55 15.57
CA GLY A 139 0.29 -25.01 15.40
C GLY A 139 0.48 -26.17 14.42
N GLU A 140 -0.59 -26.72 13.83
CA GLU A 140 -0.49 -27.82 12.88
C GLU A 140 -0.02 -27.35 11.50
N LYS A 141 0.72 -28.22 10.81
CA LYS A 141 1.08 -28.07 9.41
C LYS A 141 0.35 -29.09 8.56
N VAL A 142 -0.10 -28.65 7.39
CA VAL A 142 -0.77 -29.50 6.40
C VAL A 142 -0.17 -29.25 5.02
N THR A 143 -0.09 -30.29 4.21
CA THR A 143 0.34 -30.18 2.81
C THR A 143 -0.87 -30.25 1.90
N PHE A 144 -1.04 -29.24 1.06
CA PHE A 144 -1.96 -29.25 -0.06
C PHE A 144 -1.19 -29.51 -1.35
N SER A 145 -1.55 -30.55 -2.08
CA SER A 145 -1.01 -30.80 -3.43
C SER A 145 -2.10 -30.57 -4.46
N MET A 146 -1.80 -29.74 -5.46
CA MET A 146 -2.73 -29.25 -6.45
C MET A 146 -2.15 -29.36 -7.86
N ASP A 147 -2.93 -29.91 -8.78
CA ASP A 147 -2.70 -29.74 -10.22
C ASP A 147 -3.71 -28.72 -10.76
N PHE A 148 -3.26 -27.80 -11.60
CA PHE A 148 -4.12 -26.79 -12.20
C PHE A 148 -3.71 -26.46 -13.64
N ASP A 149 -4.70 -26.01 -14.41
CA ASP A 149 -4.54 -25.49 -15.75
C ASP A 149 -4.78 -23.99 -15.75
N GLY A 150 -3.96 -23.23 -16.47
CA GLY A 150 -4.09 -21.80 -16.61
C GLY A 150 -4.13 -21.36 -18.07
N GLN A 151 -4.83 -20.26 -18.33
CA GLN A 151 -4.76 -19.51 -19.58
C GLN A 151 -4.53 -18.04 -19.27
N VAL A 152 -3.52 -17.45 -19.90
CA VAL A 152 -3.20 -16.05 -19.72
C VAL A 152 -4.23 -15.20 -20.47
N PRO A 153 -4.92 -14.25 -19.81
CA PRO A 153 -5.87 -13.38 -20.48
C PRO A 153 -5.16 -12.46 -21.49
N ASN A 154 -5.88 -12.01 -22.52
CA ASN A 154 -5.46 -10.81 -23.24
C ASN A 154 -5.26 -9.65 -22.25
N GLN A 155 -4.29 -8.77 -22.50
CA GLN A 155 -4.00 -7.67 -21.58
C GLN A 155 -5.21 -6.72 -21.44
N ILE A 156 -5.90 -6.83 -20.30
CA ILE A 156 -6.98 -5.92 -19.88
C ILE A 156 -6.49 -5.03 -18.73
N ARG A 157 -6.06 -5.64 -17.62
CA ARG A 157 -5.65 -4.95 -16.39
C ARG A 157 -4.65 -5.81 -15.62
N ARG A 158 -3.52 -5.23 -15.20
CA ARG A 158 -2.42 -5.86 -14.41
C ARG A 158 -1.79 -7.10 -15.05
N SER A 159 -2.49 -8.22 -15.13
CA SER A 159 -2.02 -9.44 -15.80
C SER A 159 -2.49 -9.53 -17.24
N GLY A 160 -1.66 -10.13 -18.08
CA GLY A 160 -2.08 -10.54 -19.42
C GLY A 160 -0.92 -10.80 -20.37
N ARG A 161 -1.30 -11.03 -21.62
CA ARG A 161 -0.40 -11.26 -22.75
C ARG A 161 -0.57 -10.19 -23.83
N ASN A 162 0.48 -10.01 -24.62
CA ASN A 162 0.52 -9.15 -25.82
C ASN A 162 -0.05 -7.76 -25.54
N SER A 163 0.63 -7.03 -24.65
CA SER A 163 0.20 -5.68 -24.27
C SER A 163 0.25 -4.69 -25.44
N SER A 164 -0.28 -3.49 -25.24
CA SER A 164 -0.18 -2.40 -26.24
C SER A 164 1.27 -1.99 -26.56
N GLU A 165 2.22 -2.27 -25.67
CA GLU A 165 3.66 -2.05 -25.88
C GLU A 165 4.37 -3.30 -26.42
N ASN A 166 3.61 -4.32 -26.84
CA ASN A 166 4.10 -5.61 -27.34
C ASN A 166 4.97 -6.36 -26.32
N VAL A 167 4.67 -6.23 -25.02
CA VAL A 167 5.20 -7.13 -24.00
C VAL A 167 4.44 -8.45 -24.08
N ALA A 168 5.16 -9.55 -24.26
CA ALA A 168 4.55 -10.86 -24.49
C ALA A 168 3.76 -11.37 -23.26
N LEU A 169 4.32 -11.26 -22.05
CA LEU A 169 3.72 -11.80 -20.82
C LEU A 169 3.93 -10.88 -19.60
N SER A 170 2.84 -10.55 -18.90
CA SER A 170 2.80 -9.98 -17.55
C SER A 170 2.04 -10.93 -16.63
N MET A 171 2.77 -11.75 -15.87
CA MET A 171 2.25 -12.90 -15.12
C MET A 171 2.18 -12.56 -13.63
N THR A 172 1.02 -12.06 -13.23
CA THR A 172 0.73 -11.60 -11.88
C THR A 172 -0.52 -12.32 -11.42
N GLN A 173 -0.61 -12.72 -10.14
CA GLN A 173 -1.76 -13.50 -9.65
C GLN A 173 -2.12 -14.74 -10.51
N TRP A 174 -1.08 -15.39 -11.05
CA TRP A 174 -1.19 -16.40 -12.11
C TRP A 174 -1.31 -17.84 -11.56
N TYR A 175 -1.45 -18.02 -10.26
CA TYR A 175 -1.53 -19.33 -9.61
C TYR A 175 -2.67 -19.34 -8.58
N PRO A 176 -3.25 -20.50 -8.26
CA PRO A 176 -4.19 -20.62 -7.15
C PRO A 176 -3.52 -20.23 -5.83
N LYS A 177 -3.86 -19.06 -5.30
CA LYS A 177 -3.19 -18.44 -4.15
C LYS A 177 -4.03 -18.61 -2.89
N MET A 178 -3.47 -19.19 -1.83
CA MET A 178 -4.14 -19.30 -0.52
C MET A 178 -4.56 -17.93 -0.01
N ALA A 179 -5.82 -17.81 0.41
CA ALA A 179 -6.35 -16.62 1.06
C ALA A 179 -5.77 -16.48 2.49
N GLU A 180 -5.59 -15.24 2.97
CA GLU A 180 -5.14 -15.02 4.34
C GLU A 180 -6.26 -15.30 5.34
N TYR A 181 -5.88 -15.87 6.49
CA TYR A 181 -6.73 -15.97 7.68
C TYR A 181 -6.04 -15.23 8.82
N ASP A 182 -6.63 -14.14 9.30
CA ASP A 182 -6.08 -13.35 10.40
C ASP A 182 -7.07 -13.23 11.56
N PHE A 183 -6.83 -12.27 12.46
CA PHE A 183 -7.70 -12.03 13.61
C PHE A 183 -9.12 -11.56 13.25
N GLU A 184 -9.37 -11.16 12.01
CA GLU A 184 -10.70 -10.84 11.47
C GLU A 184 -11.35 -12.03 10.74
N GLY A 185 -10.63 -13.13 10.56
CA GLY A 185 -11.09 -14.35 9.89
C GLY A 185 -10.52 -14.50 8.48
N TRP A 186 -11.27 -15.17 7.60
CA TRP A 186 -10.85 -15.42 6.22
C TRP A 186 -11.08 -14.21 5.31
N HIS A 187 -10.04 -13.82 4.56
CA HIS A 187 -10.11 -12.80 3.51
C HIS A 187 -10.30 -13.44 2.14
N ALA A 188 -11.48 -14.02 1.93
CA ALA A 188 -11.86 -14.76 0.73
C ALA A 188 -12.81 -13.95 -0.18
N ASP A 189 -12.63 -12.63 -0.25
CA ASP A 189 -13.44 -11.77 -1.11
C ASP A 189 -13.22 -12.08 -2.61
N PRO A 190 -14.28 -12.00 -3.45
CA PRO A 190 -14.12 -12.16 -4.88
C PRO A 190 -13.24 -11.04 -5.46
N TYR A 191 -12.42 -11.38 -6.45
CA TYR A 191 -11.59 -10.42 -7.13
C TYR A 191 -12.40 -9.63 -8.15
N ILE A 192 -12.53 -8.34 -7.87
CA ILE A 192 -13.33 -7.42 -8.65
C ILE A 192 -12.42 -6.43 -9.36
N ALA A 193 -11.70 -5.54 -8.64
CA ALA A 193 -10.85 -4.55 -9.31
C ALA A 193 -9.67 -4.03 -8.48
N ARG A 194 -9.48 -4.47 -7.24
CA ARG A 194 -8.61 -3.82 -6.24
C ARG A 194 -7.45 -4.72 -5.81
N GLU A 195 -6.65 -4.25 -4.87
CA GLU A 195 -5.38 -4.89 -4.53
C GLU A 195 -5.54 -6.12 -3.63
N PHE A 196 -4.42 -6.64 -3.12
CA PHE A 196 -4.35 -8.01 -2.66
C PHE A 196 -4.04 -8.10 -1.16
N HIS A 197 -4.44 -9.22 -0.56
CA HIS A 197 -4.03 -9.59 0.79
C HIS A 197 -3.63 -11.06 0.76
N GLY A 198 -2.46 -11.38 1.30
CA GLY A 198 -1.84 -12.68 1.09
C GLY A 198 -1.03 -13.15 2.27
N VAL A 199 -0.91 -14.47 2.38
CA VAL A 199 -0.16 -15.14 3.44
C VAL A 199 1.34 -14.97 3.24
N TRP A 200 2.06 -14.57 4.29
CA TRP A 200 3.53 -14.57 4.26
C TRP A 200 4.09 -15.97 4.05
N GLY A 201 5.12 -16.09 3.21
CA GLY A 201 5.65 -17.40 2.88
C GLY A 201 6.93 -17.42 2.09
N ASN A 202 7.34 -18.63 1.75
CA ASN A 202 8.48 -18.90 0.88
C ASN A 202 7.99 -19.51 -0.44
N PHE A 203 8.61 -19.11 -1.55
CA PHE A 203 8.27 -19.59 -2.89
C PHE A 203 9.49 -20.25 -3.53
N ASP A 204 9.37 -21.52 -3.89
CA ASP A 204 10.29 -22.29 -4.73
C ASP A 204 9.58 -22.56 -6.07
N VAL A 205 9.92 -21.79 -7.11
CA VAL A 205 9.16 -21.76 -8.36
C VAL A 205 10.05 -22.13 -9.54
N THR A 206 9.66 -23.18 -10.26
CA THR A 206 10.27 -23.56 -11.54
C THR A 206 9.32 -23.24 -12.69
N ILE A 207 9.77 -22.40 -13.63
CA ILE A 207 9.01 -22.02 -14.83
C ILE A 207 9.70 -22.60 -16.06
N ASN A 208 9.01 -23.50 -16.76
CA ASN A 208 9.48 -24.07 -18.02
C ASN A 208 8.84 -23.29 -19.18
N ILE A 209 9.65 -22.62 -19.99
CA ILE A 209 9.18 -21.74 -21.08
C ILE A 209 10.12 -21.81 -22.28
N ASP A 210 9.64 -21.44 -23.48
CA ASP A 210 10.46 -21.37 -24.69
C ASP A 210 11.78 -20.64 -24.41
N LYS A 211 12.89 -21.25 -24.83
CA LYS A 211 14.24 -20.79 -24.48
C LYS A 211 14.56 -19.38 -24.93
N LYS A 212 13.83 -18.83 -25.89
CA LYS A 212 14.04 -17.45 -26.38
C LYS A 212 13.56 -16.40 -25.39
N TYR A 213 12.67 -16.75 -24.47
CA TYR A 213 12.08 -15.81 -23.52
C TYR A 213 13.04 -15.50 -22.39
N ILE A 214 13.20 -14.22 -22.10
CA ILE A 214 13.96 -13.71 -20.97
C ILE A 214 12.98 -13.37 -19.86
N LEU A 215 13.22 -13.87 -18.65
CA LEU A 215 12.35 -13.68 -17.50
C LEU A 215 12.95 -12.67 -16.52
N GLY A 216 12.08 -11.85 -15.94
CA GLY A 216 12.33 -11.08 -14.75
C GLY A 216 11.17 -11.25 -13.79
N GLY A 217 11.41 -11.15 -12.49
CA GLY A 217 10.34 -11.30 -11.51
C GLY A 217 10.83 -11.25 -10.08
N SER A 218 9.99 -11.82 -9.21
CA SER A 218 10.24 -12.08 -7.80
C SER A 218 11.32 -13.16 -7.61
N GLY A 219 12.08 -13.05 -6.53
CA GLY A 219 13.00 -14.09 -6.09
C GLY A 219 14.37 -14.12 -6.78
N TYR A 220 15.25 -14.93 -6.23
CA TYR A 220 16.63 -15.14 -6.67
C TYR A 220 16.69 -16.29 -7.65
N LEU A 221 17.25 -16.06 -8.84
CA LEU A 221 17.47 -17.12 -9.82
C LEU A 221 18.57 -18.08 -9.32
N GLN A 222 18.24 -19.36 -9.20
CA GLN A 222 19.11 -20.39 -8.62
C GLN A 222 20.05 -21.03 -9.65
N ASN A 223 19.67 -21.03 -10.93
CA ASN A 223 20.43 -21.65 -12.02
C ASN A 223 20.90 -20.66 -13.11
N PRO A 224 21.47 -19.48 -12.75
CA PRO A 224 21.82 -18.45 -13.74
C PRO A 224 22.81 -18.92 -14.81
N GLN A 225 23.67 -19.90 -14.48
CA GLN A 225 24.69 -20.41 -15.40
C GLN A 225 24.12 -21.38 -16.46
N GLU A 226 22.90 -21.87 -16.27
CA GLU A 226 22.17 -22.68 -17.27
C GLU A 226 21.26 -21.82 -18.15
N ILE A 227 20.80 -20.70 -17.59
CA ILE A 227 19.86 -19.78 -18.22
C ILE A 227 20.56 -18.80 -19.16
N GLY A 228 21.58 -18.08 -18.68
CA GLY A 228 22.21 -17.00 -19.43
C GLY A 228 21.40 -15.70 -19.38
N TYR A 229 21.41 -14.95 -20.49
CA TYR A 229 20.68 -13.68 -20.66
C TYR A 229 21.08 -12.56 -19.69
N GLY A 230 22.35 -12.51 -19.27
CA GLY A 230 22.86 -11.48 -18.37
C GLY A 230 22.70 -11.81 -16.89
N TYR A 231 22.12 -12.96 -16.54
CA TYR A 231 22.11 -13.47 -15.17
C TYR A 231 23.37 -14.28 -14.83
N GLU A 232 24.02 -14.85 -15.83
CA GLU A 232 25.25 -15.61 -15.67
C GLU A 232 26.40 -14.73 -15.18
N LYS A 233 27.48 -15.36 -14.67
CA LYS A 233 28.66 -14.58 -14.29
C LYS A 233 29.27 -13.93 -15.53
N PRO A 234 29.67 -12.65 -15.49
CA PRO A 234 30.29 -11.98 -16.64
C PRO A 234 31.40 -12.81 -17.28
N GLY A 235 31.34 -12.96 -18.60
CA GLY A 235 32.30 -13.77 -19.39
C GLY A 235 31.96 -15.26 -19.49
N THR A 236 30.93 -15.75 -18.82
CA THR A 236 30.47 -17.14 -18.95
C THR A 236 29.79 -17.36 -20.30
N LYS A 237 30.18 -18.42 -21.02
CA LYS A 237 29.49 -18.86 -22.24
C LYS A 237 28.43 -19.90 -21.87
N VAL A 238 27.16 -19.50 -21.86
CA VAL A 238 26.04 -20.41 -21.57
C VAL A 238 25.59 -21.12 -22.85
N LYS A 239 25.46 -22.46 -22.79
CA LYS A 239 24.93 -23.27 -23.90
C LYS A 239 23.55 -23.82 -23.52
N GLN A 240 22.52 -23.10 -23.94
CA GLN A 240 21.11 -23.49 -23.76
C GLN A 240 20.78 -24.72 -24.61
N LYS A 241 20.22 -25.76 -23.98
CA LYS A 241 19.82 -27.02 -24.64
C LYS A 241 18.30 -27.13 -24.70
N GLY A 242 17.79 -27.83 -25.72
CA GLY A 242 16.36 -28.08 -25.87
C GLY A 242 15.57 -26.93 -26.50
N LYS A 243 14.24 -27.04 -26.41
CA LYS A 243 13.28 -26.01 -26.85
C LYS A 243 12.86 -25.07 -25.72
N LYS A 244 12.83 -25.56 -24.48
CA LYS A 244 12.48 -24.81 -23.28
C LYS A 244 13.66 -24.72 -22.31
N LEU A 245 13.69 -23.66 -21.51
CA LEU A 245 14.54 -23.51 -20.32
C LEU A 245 13.69 -23.62 -19.06
N SER A 246 14.27 -24.15 -17.99
CA SER A 246 13.64 -24.26 -16.66
C SER A 246 14.23 -23.20 -15.74
N TRP A 247 13.54 -22.08 -15.59
CA TRP A 247 13.96 -20.99 -14.71
C TRP A 247 13.56 -21.32 -13.28
N HIS A 248 14.54 -21.45 -12.37
CA HIS A 248 14.29 -21.81 -10.97
C HIS A 248 14.53 -20.62 -10.05
N PHE A 249 13.47 -20.09 -9.44
CA PHE A 249 13.51 -18.94 -8.54
C PHE A 249 13.19 -19.36 -7.11
N ILE A 250 13.85 -18.70 -6.15
CA ILE A 250 13.51 -18.76 -4.72
C ILE A 250 13.20 -17.36 -4.21
N ALA A 251 12.00 -17.12 -3.68
CA ALA A 251 11.61 -15.87 -3.02
C ALA A 251 11.24 -16.16 -1.56
N PRO A 252 12.13 -15.89 -0.58
CA PRO A 252 11.85 -16.14 0.82
C PRO A 252 11.09 -14.97 1.47
N ASN A 253 10.23 -15.27 2.45
CA ASN A 253 9.47 -14.30 3.22
C ASN A 253 8.78 -13.22 2.36
N VAL A 254 8.01 -13.64 1.36
CA VAL A 254 7.14 -12.79 0.53
C VAL A 254 5.70 -13.27 0.61
N HIS A 255 4.72 -12.46 0.22
CA HIS A 255 3.31 -12.88 0.16
C HIS A 255 2.77 -13.00 -1.27
N ASP A 256 3.63 -12.83 -2.27
CA ASP A 256 3.29 -13.00 -3.68
C ASP A 256 4.49 -13.39 -4.55
N PHE A 257 4.22 -13.96 -5.73
CA PHE A 257 5.24 -14.29 -6.72
C PHE A 257 4.80 -13.87 -8.12
N THR A 258 5.53 -12.92 -8.70
CA THR A 258 5.25 -12.34 -10.01
C THR A 258 6.42 -12.53 -10.96
N TRP A 259 6.12 -12.66 -12.25
CA TRP A 259 7.12 -12.60 -13.30
C TRP A 259 6.58 -11.96 -14.58
N ALA A 260 7.47 -11.53 -15.44
CA ALA A 260 7.15 -11.10 -16.80
C ALA A 260 8.21 -11.65 -17.75
N ALA A 261 7.83 -11.81 -19.01
CA ALA A 261 8.71 -12.41 -20.00
C ALA A 261 8.47 -11.88 -21.40
N ASP A 262 9.56 -11.73 -22.14
CA ASP A 262 9.54 -11.34 -23.53
C ASP A 262 10.81 -11.86 -24.23
N PRO A 263 10.72 -12.29 -25.50
CA PRO A 263 11.90 -12.75 -26.25
C PRO A 263 12.84 -11.62 -26.68
N GLU A 264 12.42 -10.36 -26.59
CA GLU A 264 13.17 -9.18 -27.04
C GLU A 264 13.53 -8.23 -25.88
N TYR A 265 13.45 -8.70 -24.64
CA TYR A 265 13.96 -7.91 -23.53
C TYR A 265 15.48 -7.69 -23.65
N ILE A 266 15.87 -6.47 -23.32
CA ILE A 266 17.21 -6.17 -22.84
C ILE A 266 17.21 -6.41 -21.34
N HIS A 267 18.26 -7.02 -20.82
CA HIS A 267 18.49 -7.20 -19.39
C HIS A 267 19.76 -6.47 -18.98
N ASP A 268 19.62 -5.39 -18.21
CA ASP A 268 20.74 -4.72 -17.55
C ASP A 268 20.70 -4.99 -16.05
N VAL A 269 21.89 -4.92 -15.43
CA VAL A 269 22.07 -5.13 -14.00
C VAL A 269 22.89 -3.98 -13.43
N VAL A 270 22.43 -3.40 -12.32
CA VAL A 270 23.13 -2.32 -11.61
C VAL A 270 23.19 -2.63 -10.12
N GLN A 271 24.39 -2.64 -9.56
CA GLN A 271 24.59 -2.81 -8.11
C GLN A 271 24.30 -1.51 -7.36
N VAL A 272 23.41 -1.53 -6.37
CA VAL A 272 23.30 -0.44 -5.39
C VAL A 272 24.48 -0.60 -4.42
N PRO A 273 25.29 0.45 -4.18
CA PRO A 273 26.36 0.40 -3.18
C PRO A 273 25.81 -0.06 -1.81
N ASP A 274 26.39 -1.13 -1.26
CA ASP A 274 26.00 -1.77 0.00
C ASP A 274 24.51 -2.20 0.08
N GLY A 275 23.86 -2.37 -1.08
CA GLY A 275 22.44 -2.67 -1.20
C GLY A 275 22.13 -3.78 -2.21
N PRO A 276 20.87 -3.88 -2.66
CA PRO A 276 20.46 -4.92 -3.60
C PRO A 276 21.03 -4.71 -5.01
N VAL A 277 21.06 -5.79 -5.78
CA VAL A 277 21.22 -5.75 -7.23
C VAL A 277 19.89 -5.34 -7.88
N LEU A 278 19.92 -4.34 -8.76
CA LEU A 278 18.77 -3.93 -9.55
C LEU A 278 18.82 -4.59 -10.93
N HIS A 279 17.74 -5.27 -11.30
CA HIS A 279 17.55 -5.86 -12.62
C HIS A 279 16.61 -4.97 -13.44
N PHE A 280 16.97 -4.64 -14.68
CA PHE A 280 16.14 -3.87 -15.59
C PHE A 280 15.83 -4.72 -16.81
N LEU A 281 14.55 -5.00 -17.04
CA LEU A 281 14.08 -5.78 -18.18
C LEU A 281 13.14 -4.94 -19.02
N TYR A 282 13.52 -4.61 -20.25
CA TYR A 282 12.75 -3.68 -21.07
C TYR A 282 12.95 -3.92 -22.57
N LYS A 283 11.99 -3.52 -23.38
CA LYS A 283 11.97 -3.73 -24.83
C LYS A 283 13.02 -2.84 -25.52
N ASN A 284 13.64 -3.40 -26.56
CA ASN A 284 14.61 -2.67 -27.39
C ASN A 284 13.93 -1.70 -28.39
N LYS A 285 13.20 -0.70 -27.88
CA LYS A 285 12.54 0.31 -28.72
C LYS A 285 13.36 1.61 -28.71
N LYS A 286 13.98 1.93 -29.86
CA LYS A 286 14.95 3.03 -30.02
C LYS A 286 14.54 4.35 -29.37
N GLU A 287 13.27 4.72 -29.47
CA GLU A 287 12.70 5.95 -28.91
C GLU A 287 12.81 6.05 -27.37
N TYR A 288 12.75 4.92 -26.67
CA TYR A 288 12.70 4.87 -25.20
C TYR A 288 13.96 4.30 -24.55
N LEU A 289 14.88 3.73 -25.33
CA LEU A 289 16.14 3.15 -24.83
C LEU A 289 16.92 4.13 -23.94
N GLU A 290 17.03 5.38 -24.35
CA GLU A 290 17.77 6.39 -23.59
C GLU A 290 17.11 6.68 -22.24
N ASN A 291 15.77 6.68 -22.17
CA ASN A 291 15.04 6.90 -20.92
C ASN A 291 15.31 5.75 -19.94
N TRP A 292 15.29 4.50 -20.40
CA TRP A 292 15.62 3.33 -19.59
C TRP A 292 17.08 3.35 -19.09
N LYS A 293 18.04 3.78 -19.92
CA LYS A 293 19.43 3.92 -19.48
C LYS A 293 19.58 5.02 -18.42
N LYS A 294 18.90 6.16 -18.58
CA LYS A 294 18.92 7.27 -17.60
C LYS A 294 18.17 6.93 -16.31
N LEU A 295 17.18 6.04 -16.38
CA LEU A 295 16.41 5.57 -15.21
C LEU A 295 17.30 4.81 -14.21
N GLN A 296 18.28 4.05 -14.70
CA GLN A 296 19.11 3.16 -13.88
C GLN A 296 19.82 3.85 -12.70
N PRO A 297 20.62 4.92 -12.90
CA PRO A 297 21.23 5.64 -11.77
C PRO A 297 20.18 6.28 -10.85
N LYS A 298 19.05 6.77 -11.38
CA LYS A 298 17.97 7.32 -10.56
C LYS A 298 17.29 6.26 -9.69
N SER A 299 17.17 5.03 -10.19
CA SER A 299 16.64 3.91 -9.41
C SER A 299 17.56 3.53 -8.25
N VAL A 300 18.88 3.65 -8.44
CA VAL A 300 19.86 3.50 -7.33
C VAL A 300 19.66 4.59 -6.28
N ASP A 301 19.47 5.84 -6.70
CA ASP A 301 19.24 6.96 -5.78
C ASP A 301 17.91 6.82 -5.02
N LEU A 302 16.85 6.36 -5.69
CA LEU A 302 15.55 6.06 -5.09
C LEU A 302 15.66 4.95 -4.03
N MET A 303 16.28 3.82 -4.38
CA MET A 303 16.51 2.70 -3.45
C MET A 303 17.26 3.15 -2.19
N LYS A 304 18.29 3.99 -2.34
CA LYS A 304 19.04 4.59 -1.22
C LYS A 304 18.18 5.53 -0.38
N TYR A 305 17.39 6.38 -1.04
CA TYR A 305 16.50 7.31 -0.35
C TYR A 305 15.53 6.56 0.54
N PHE A 306 14.77 5.60 -0.01
CA PHE A 306 13.81 4.80 0.75
C PHE A 306 14.47 3.95 1.84
N SER A 307 15.63 3.36 1.55
CA SER A 307 16.40 2.60 2.55
C SER A 307 16.83 3.45 3.76
N THR A 308 17.03 4.75 3.55
CA THR A 308 17.49 5.70 4.57
C THR A 308 16.31 6.32 5.34
N THR A 309 15.23 6.64 4.64
CA THR A 309 14.07 7.34 5.20
C THR A 309 13.10 6.40 5.90
N ILE A 310 12.86 5.21 5.34
CA ILE A 310 11.94 4.20 5.88
C ILE A 310 12.70 3.16 6.71
N GLY A 311 13.63 2.45 6.08
CA GLY A 311 14.40 1.36 6.70
C GLY A 311 15.08 0.49 5.65
N LYS A 312 16.04 -0.34 6.03
CA LYS A 312 16.87 -1.10 5.07
C LYS A 312 16.02 -2.03 4.18
N TYR A 313 16.20 -2.00 2.86
CA TYR A 313 15.60 -3.03 2.00
C TYR A 313 16.19 -4.43 2.34
N PRO A 314 15.37 -5.43 2.67
CA PRO A 314 15.83 -6.65 3.31
C PRO A 314 16.27 -7.76 2.33
N TYR A 315 16.02 -7.60 1.03
CA TYR A 315 16.34 -8.60 0.01
C TYR A 315 17.59 -8.20 -0.80
N ASP A 316 18.26 -9.20 -1.39
CA ASP A 316 19.49 -8.98 -2.16
C ASP A 316 19.27 -8.45 -3.60
N GLN A 317 18.02 -8.42 -4.09
CA GLN A 317 17.72 -7.89 -5.43
C GLN A 317 16.35 -7.21 -5.51
N TYR A 318 16.17 -6.39 -6.56
CA TYR A 318 14.89 -5.84 -6.97
C TYR A 318 14.82 -5.72 -8.50
N SER A 319 13.71 -6.13 -9.12
CA SER A 319 13.55 -6.08 -10.58
C SER A 319 12.59 -4.96 -11.02
N ILE A 320 13.00 -4.13 -11.97
CA ILE A 320 12.16 -3.14 -12.64
C ILE A 320 11.93 -3.63 -14.06
N ILE A 321 10.69 -4.03 -14.36
CA ILE A 321 10.39 -4.80 -15.57
C ILE A 321 9.33 -4.06 -16.39
N GLN A 322 9.54 -3.97 -17.70
CA GLN A 322 8.54 -3.44 -18.60
C GLN A 322 7.36 -4.40 -18.71
N GLY A 323 6.22 -4.04 -18.14
CA GLY A 323 4.99 -4.84 -18.11
C GLY A 323 3.93 -4.36 -19.10
N GLY A 324 2.71 -4.90 -18.95
CA GLY A 324 1.62 -4.70 -19.88
C GLY A 324 0.60 -3.61 -19.56
N ASP A 325 0.59 -3.07 -18.34
CA ASP A 325 -0.41 -2.09 -17.90
C ASP A 325 0.12 -1.17 -16.79
N GLY A 326 0.07 0.14 -17.03
CA GLY A 326 0.32 1.18 -16.03
C GLY A 326 1.65 1.04 -15.28
N GLY A 327 1.54 0.94 -13.96
CA GLY A 327 2.57 0.59 -12.99
C GLY A 327 1.90 -0.29 -11.94
N MET A 328 2.64 -1.26 -11.42
CA MET A 328 2.14 -2.17 -10.39
C MET A 328 3.29 -2.78 -9.59
N GLU A 329 3.13 -2.80 -8.28
CA GLU A 329 4.04 -3.33 -7.28
C GLU A 329 3.87 -4.82 -7.04
N TYR A 330 4.98 -5.52 -6.84
CA TYR A 330 5.00 -6.92 -6.43
C TYR A 330 6.19 -7.20 -5.52
N ALA A 331 6.20 -8.39 -4.92
CA ALA A 331 7.30 -8.78 -4.06
C ALA A 331 8.61 -8.85 -4.85
N MET A 332 9.60 -8.06 -4.43
CA MET A 332 10.93 -7.96 -5.05
C MET A 332 10.94 -7.47 -6.51
N CYS A 333 9.83 -6.99 -7.07
CA CYS A 333 9.81 -6.44 -8.41
C CYS A 333 8.64 -5.50 -8.68
N THR A 334 8.75 -4.67 -9.71
CA THR A 334 7.62 -3.92 -10.27
C THR A 334 7.48 -4.19 -11.76
N LEU A 335 6.23 -4.18 -12.22
CA LEU A 335 5.89 -4.11 -13.64
C LEU A 335 5.44 -2.69 -13.99
N ILE A 336 6.12 -2.02 -14.92
CA ILE A 336 5.79 -0.66 -15.39
C ILE A 336 5.69 -0.62 -16.91
N THR A 337 4.81 0.21 -17.46
CA THR A 337 4.86 0.50 -18.90
C THR A 337 6.09 1.36 -19.22
N GLY A 338 6.75 1.05 -20.34
CA GLY A 338 8.08 1.57 -20.67
C GLY A 338 8.08 2.65 -21.75
N GLU A 339 6.99 2.83 -22.50
CA GLU A 339 6.87 3.86 -23.55
C GLU A 339 6.46 5.22 -22.95
N ARG A 340 7.30 5.71 -22.03
CA ARG A 340 7.06 6.92 -21.24
C ARG A 340 8.13 7.98 -21.49
N SER A 341 7.75 9.25 -21.30
CA SER A 341 8.72 10.33 -21.14
C SER A 341 9.60 10.07 -19.92
N TYR A 342 10.86 10.54 -19.94
CA TYR A 342 11.83 10.26 -18.88
C TYR A 342 11.31 10.59 -17.46
N GLY A 343 10.74 11.79 -17.25
CA GLY A 343 10.20 12.17 -15.94
C GLY A 343 9.03 11.29 -15.48
N SER A 344 8.16 10.86 -16.41
CA SER A 344 7.06 9.93 -16.11
C SER A 344 7.58 8.54 -15.77
N LEU A 345 8.60 8.05 -16.49
CA LEU A 345 9.23 6.76 -16.23
C LEU A 345 9.91 6.70 -14.85
N VAL A 346 10.63 7.76 -14.48
CA VAL A 346 11.21 7.87 -13.12
C VAL A 346 10.12 7.98 -12.06
N GLY A 347 9.06 8.76 -12.33
CA GLY A 347 7.93 8.92 -11.40
C GLY A 347 7.20 7.61 -11.10
N VAL A 348 6.82 6.84 -12.13
CA VAL A 348 6.19 5.52 -11.93
C VAL A 348 7.14 4.57 -11.21
N THR A 349 8.42 4.53 -11.58
CA THR A 349 9.42 3.69 -10.90
C THR A 349 9.57 4.07 -9.42
N ALA A 350 9.54 5.36 -9.09
CA ALA A 350 9.63 5.83 -7.71
C ALA A 350 8.41 5.40 -6.88
N HIS A 351 7.20 5.49 -7.45
CA HIS A 351 5.97 5.01 -6.80
C HIS A 351 6.02 3.50 -6.58
N GLU A 352 6.19 2.72 -7.65
CA GLU A 352 6.15 1.26 -7.54
C GLU A 352 7.32 0.68 -6.73
N MET A 353 8.47 1.37 -6.67
CA MET A 353 9.58 0.94 -5.81
C MET A 353 9.31 1.24 -4.33
N ALA A 354 8.61 2.34 -4.00
CA ALA A 354 8.29 2.65 -2.60
C ALA A 354 7.34 1.62 -1.98
N HIS A 355 6.46 1.03 -2.79
CA HIS A 355 5.62 -0.11 -2.44
C HIS A 355 6.41 -1.35 -1.97
N ALA A 356 7.68 -1.47 -2.35
CA ALA A 356 8.54 -2.52 -1.82
C ALA A 356 8.63 -2.47 -0.27
N TRP A 357 8.47 -1.28 0.32
CA TRP A 357 8.37 -1.10 1.77
C TRP A 357 6.94 -1.19 2.27
N PHE A 358 6.04 -0.36 1.74
CA PHE A 358 4.71 -0.19 2.35
C PHE A 358 3.77 -1.37 2.11
N GLN A 359 3.97 -2.18 1.06
CA GLN A 359 3.16 -3.37 0.82
C GLN A 359 3.94 -4.68 0.83
N HIS A 360 5.15 -4.72 0.27
CA HIS A 360 5.90 -5.98 0.16
C HIS A 360 6.87 -6.24 1.33
N ILE A 361 6.86 -5.36 2.33
CA ILE A 361 7.49 -5.55 3.65
C ILE A 361 6.49 -5.26 4.77
N LEU A 362 5.66 -4.23 4.63
CA LEU A 362 4.63 -3.80 5.61
C LEU A 362 3.21 -4.17 5.13
N ALA A 363 3.04 -5.41 4.68
CA ALA A 363 1.87 -5.96 3.99
C ALA A 363 0.51 -5.61 4.61
N THR A 364 0.01 -4.42 4.32
CA THR A 364 -1.27 -3.98 4.85
C THR A 364 -2.38 -4.71 4.09
N ASN A 365 -3.54 -4.90 4.70
CA ASN A 365 -4.70 -5.42 3.99
C ASN A 365 -5.23 -4.34 3.03
N GLU A 366 -4.78 -4.37 1.78
CA GLU A 366 -5.10 -3.34 0.79
C GLU A 366 -6.58 -3.32 0.40
N ALA A 367 -7.33 -4.39 0.65
CA ALA A 367 -8.77 -4.42 0.41
C ALA A 367 -9.55 -3.53 1.41
N LYS A 368 -8.99 -3.31 2.61
CA LYS A 368 -9.62 -2.56 3.70
C LYS A 368 -8.92 -1.24 4.04
N HIS A 369 -7.62 -1.17 3.77
CA HIS A 369 -6.72 -0.10 4.20
C HIS A 369 -5.81 0.31 3.04
N GLU A 370 -6.36 0.37 1.82
CA GLU A 370 -5.68 0.73 0.57
C GLU A 370 -4.85 2.01 0.68
N TRP A 371 -5.30 2.93 1.52
CA TRP A 371 -4.70 4.23 1.71
C TRP A 371 -3.42 4.23 2.52
N MET A 372 -3.20 3.21 3.37
CA MET A 372 -1.95 3.02 4.08
C MET A 372 -0.85 2.53 3.14
N ASP A 373 -1.24 1.82 2.09
CA ASP A 373 -0.32 1.46 1.04
C ASP A 373 -0.14 2.62 0.05
N GLU A 374 -1.16 2.89 -0.77
CA GLU A 374 -1.08 3.86 -1.86
C GLU A 374 -0.78 5.28 -1.38
N GLY A 375 -1.34 5.69 -0.24
CA GLY A 375 -1.13 7.00 0.32
C GLY A 375 0.27 7.19 0.91
N PHE A 376 0.79 6.18 1.61
CA PHE A 376 2.13 6.27 2.22
C PHE A 376 3.20 6.18 1.15
N THR A 377 2.98 5.33 0.14
CA THR A 377 3.78 5.26 -1.07
C THR A 377 3.75 6.59 -1.82
N SER A 378 2.58 7.17 -2.07
CA SER A 378 2.43 8.49 -2.71
C SER A 378 3.15 9.60 -1.94
N TYR A 379 3.05 9.59 -0.60
CA TYR A 379 3.76 10.55 0.26
C TYR A 379 5.27 10.43 0.08
N ILE A 380 5.84 9.25 0.28
CA ILE A 380 7.30 9.11 0.27
C ILE A 380 7.89 9.22 -1.13
N SER A 381 7.19 8.73 -2.16
CA SER A 381 7.64 8.77 -3.54
C SER A 381 7.62 10.21 -4.07
N THR A 382 6.64 11.03 -3.66
CA THR A 382 6.60 12.47 -3.97
C THR A 382 7.82 13.20 -3.40
N LEU A 383 8.20 12.94 -2.14
CA LEU A 383 9.39 13.53 -1.53
C LEU A 383 10.69 13.01 -2.15
N ALA A 384 10.73 11.71 -2.48
CA ALA A 384 11.87 11.10 -3.17
C ALA A 384 12.06 11.72 -4.55
N MET A 385 10.98 11.93 -5.31
CA MET A 385 11.03 12.56 -6.62
C MET A 385 11.58 13.98 -6.55
N ASP A 386 11.11 14.81 -5.61
CA ASP A 386 11.62 16.17 -5.45
C ASP A 386 13.14 16.17 -5.17
N LYS A 387 13.59 15.25 -4.31
CA LYS A 387 15.00 15.12 -3.92
C LYS A 387 15.88 14.56 -5.04
N VAL A 388 15.50 13.43 -5.62
CA VAL A 388 16.31 12.66 -6.59
C VAL A 388 16.32 13.33 -7.97
N MET A 389 15.24 14.02 -8.33
CA MET A 389 15.18 14.80 -9.57
C MET A 389 15.53 16.28 -9.39
N GLU A 390 15.97 16.67 -8.17
CA GLU A 390 16.43 18.03 -7.85
C GLU A 390 15.42 19.11 -8.25
N GLN A 391 14.13 18.84 -8.03
CA GLN A 391 13.05 19.74 -8.43
C GLN A 391 12.97 20.98 -7.52
N ASN A 392 13.48 20.89 -6.28
CA ASN A 392 13.56 21.97 -5.30
C ASN A 392 12.23 22.71 -5.11
N LYS A 393 11.11 21.97 -5.08
CA LYS A 393 9.79 22.55 -4.87
C LYS A 393 9.65 23.04 -3.44
N THR A 394 9.05 24.22 -3.26
CA THR A 394 8.70 24.74 -1.93
C THR A 394 7.75 23.82 -1.17
N ASN A 395 6.78 23.22 -1.87
CA ASN A 395 5.87 22.21 -1.33
C ASN A 395 5.67 21.07 -2.35
N PRO A 396 6.46 19.99 -2.26
CA PRO A 396 6.33 18.83 -3.14
C PRO A 396 4.94 18.19 -3.10
N MET A 397 4.24 18.26 -1.97
CA MET A 397 2.95 17.61 -1.72
C MET A 397 1.75 18.40 -2.26
N SER A 398 1.96 19.60 -2.81
CA SER A 398 0.87 20.49 -3.26
C SER A 398 -0.15 19.83 -4.20
N GLY A 399 0.30 18.95 -5.12
CA GLY A 399 -0.59 18.19 -5.99
C GLY A 399 -1.47 17.18 -5.24
N MET A 400 -0.97 16.54 -4.18
CA MET A 400 -1.74 15.61 -3.36
C MET A 400 -2.80 16.35 -2.53
N TYR A 401 -2.46 17.52 -1.98
CA TYR A 401 -3.43 18.39 -1.32
C TYR A 401 -4.53 18.83 -2.29
N GLN A 402 -4.18 19.23 -3.51
CA GLN A 402 -5.16 19.59 -4.53
C GLN A 402 -6.13 18.44 -4.84
N GLY A 403 -5.61 17.21 -4.99
CA GLY A 403 -6.43 16.02 -5.21
C GLY A 403 -7.37 15.72 -4.03
N TYR A 404 -6.87 15.87 -2.80
CA TYR A 404 -7.69 15.74 -1.60
C TYR A 404 -8.80 16.80 -1.54
N PHE A 405 -8.48 18.08 -1.76
CA PHE A 405 -9.48 19.16 -1.72
C PHE A 405 -10.57 19.00 -2.77
N GLN A 406 -10.21 18.53 -3.98
CA GLN A 406 -11.18 18.17 -5.00
C GLN A 406 -12.13 17.06 -4.52
N LEU A 407 -11.61 16.03 -3.86
CA LEU A 407 -12.44 14.96 -3.29
C LEU A 407 -13.34 15.48 -2.16
N ALA A 408 -12.76 16.14 -1.16
CA ALA A 408 -13.47 16.60 0.03
C ALA A 408 -14.62 17.58 -0.28
N THR A 409 -14.51 18.31 -1.39
CA THR A 409 -15.54 19.27 -1.83
C THR A 409 -16.46 18.73 -2.94
N SER A 410 -16.25 17.49 -3.40
CA SER A 410 -16.96 16.92 -4.55
C SER A 410 -18.39 16.47 -4.26
N GLY A 411 -18.72 16.19 -3.00
CA GLY A 411 -19.98 15.56 -2.59
C GLY A 411 -20.07 14.05 -2.93
N ILE A 412 -19.00 13.43 -3.43
CA ILE A 412 -18.94 11.97 -3.73
C ILE A 412 -17.97 11.21 -2.82
N GLU A 413 -17.36 11.87 -1.84
CA GLU A 413 -16.46 11.24 -0.88
C GLU A 413 -17.17 10.15 -0.07
N GLN A 414 -16.46 9.06 0.20
CA GLN A 414 -16.84 8.03 1.15
C GLN A 414 -15.74 7.90 2.23
N PRO A 415 -16.06 7.42 3.44
CA PRO A 415 -15.05 7.17 4.46
C PRO A 415 -13.92 6.29 3.92
N GLN A 416 -12.69 6.62 4.29
CA GLN A 416 -11.47 5.92 3.88
C GLN A 416 -11.33 4.51 4.52
N SER A 417 -12.24 4.15 5.43
CA SER A 417 -12.48 2.79 5.91
C SER A 417 -13.44 1.98 5.03
N THR A 418 -13.90 2.51 3.90
CA THR A 418 -14.74 1.79 2.93
C THR A 418 -13.88 0.73 2.23
N HIS A 419 -14.35 -0.51 2.18
CA HIS A 419 -13.68 -1.57 1.42
C HIS A 419 -13.43 -1.13 -0.04
N ALA A 420 -12.23 -1.36 -0.56
CA ALA A 420 -11.73 -0.84 -1.83
C ALA A 420 -12.69 -1.09 -3.02
N ASP A 421 -13.29 -2.28 -3.08
CA ASP A 421 -14.25 -2.67 -4.13
C ASP A 421 -15.67 -2.10 -3.95
N ARG A 422 -15.97 -1.47 -2.80
CA ARG A 422 -17.31 -0.99 -2.44
C ARG A 422 -17.51 0.51 -2.61
N TYR A 423 -16.49 1.23 -3.08
CA TYR A 423 -16.68 2.61 -3.51
C TYR A 423 -17.69 2.68 -4.66
N THR A 424 -18.56 3.68 -4.62
CA THR A 424 -19.55 3.95 -5.66
C THR A 424 -18.92 4.48 -6.95
N ARG A 425 -17.71 5.07 -6.84
CA ARG A 425 -16.95 5.66 -7.93
C ARG A 425 -15.46 5.30 -7.85
N ASN A 426 -14.84 4.99 -8.98
CA ASN A 426 -13.40 4.75 -9.10
C ASN A 426 -12.59 6.02 -8.80
N GLY A 427 -13.07 7.19 -9.21
CA GLY A 427 -12.42 8.48 -8.91
C GLY A 427 -12.38 8.78 -7.41
N ALA A 428 -13.46 8.46 -6.68
CA ALA A 428 -13.52 8.61 -5.23
C ALA A 428 -12.53 7.64 -4.53
N TYR A 429 -12.50 6.37 -4.95
CA TYR A 429 -11.49 5.41 -4.50
C TYR A 429 -10.08 5.93 -4.73
N GLY A 430 -9.74 6.34 -5.96
CA GLY A 430 -8.38 6.77 -6.31
C GLY A 430 -7.94 8.01 -5.53
N ALA A 431 -8.79 9.02 -5.40
CA ALA A 431 -8.45 10.20 -4.59
C ALA A 431 -8.34 9.86 -3.09
N THR A 432 -9.12 8.90 -2.60
CA THR A 432 -9.07 8.46 -1.19
C THR A 432 -7.79 7.68 -0.89
N ALA A 433 -7.46 6.69 -1.72
CA ALA A 433 -6.30 5.83 -1.53
C ALA A 433 -4.99 6.63 -1.66
N TYR A 434 -4.84 7.43 -2.72
CA TYR A 434 -3.59 8.11 -3.04
C TYR A 434 -3.50 9.49 -2.37
N ALA A 435 -4.37 10.43 -2.75
CA ALA A 435 -4.25 11.83 -2.35
C ALA A 435 -4.58 12.03 -0.86
N LYS A 436 -5.76 11.57 -0.42
CA LYS A 436 -6.18 11.68 0.99
C LYS A 436 -5.27 10.84 1.92
N GLY A 437 -4.83 9.65 1.48
CA GLY A 437 -3.84 8.85 2.20
C GLY A 437 -2.47 9.52 2.33
N ALA A 438 -1.98 10.19 1.28
CA ALA A 438 -0.73 10.95 1.37
C ALA A 438 -0.84 12.21 2.24
N VAL A 439 -2.00 12.89 2.18
CA VAL A 439 -2.30 14.04 3.06
C VAL A 439 -2.42 13.59 4.51
N PHE A 440 -2.89 12.38 4.81
CA PHE A 440 -2.84 11.85 6.18
C PHE A 440 -1.41 11.85 6.74
N MET A 441 -0.43 11.39 5.97
CA MET A 441 0.97 11.39 6.41
C MET A 441 1.52 12.82 6.60
N ALA A 442 1.28 13.70 5.63
CA ALA A 442 1.76 15.08 5.70
C ALA A 442 1.11 15.86 6.84
N GLN A 443 -0.22 15.73 7.02
CA GLN A 443 -0.96 16.39 8.09
C GLN A 443 -0.64 15.77 9.46
N LEU A 444 -0.32 14.48 9.54
CA LEU A 444 0.22 13.91 10.78
C LEU A 444 1.52 14.63 11.17
N GLY A 445 2.40 14.93 10.20
CA GLY A 445 3.59 15.77 10.39
C GLY A 445 3.26 17.15 10.96
N TYR A 446 2.19 17.78 10.49
CA TYR A 446 1.66 19.01 11.08
C TYR A 446 1.23 18.80 12.54
N VAL A 447 0.56 17.69 12.88
CA VAL A 447 0.02 17.43 14.24
C VAL A 447 1.13 17.10 15.24
N ILE A 448 2.08 16.22 14.88
CA ILE A 448 3.08 15.68 15.83
C ILE A 448 4.49 16.26 15.65
N GLY A 449 4.72 17.02 14.58
CA GLY A 449 6.03 17.54 14.17
C GLY A 449 6.77 16.58 13.23
N GLU A 450 7.47 17.14 12.24
CA GLU A 450 8.20 16.39 11.19
C GLU A 450 9.25 15.41 11.73
N GLU A 451 9.96 15.79 12.80
CA GLU A 451 10.95 14.90 13.43
C GLU A 451 10.27 13.65 14.02
N ASN A 452 9.12 13.82 14.68
CA ASN A 452 8.35 12.71 15.23
C ASN A 452 7.71 11.87 14.11
N LEU A 453 7.27 12.47 13.01
CA LEU A 453 6.80 11.73 11.84
C LEU A 453 7.93 10.85 11.25
N SER A 454 9.12 11.41 11.08
CA SER A 454 10.28 10.66 10.59
C SER A 454 10.64 9.48 11.52
N LYS A 455 10.66 9.72 12.84
CA LYS A 455 10.86 8.66 13.84
C LYS A 455 9.74 7.61 13.82
N THR A 456 8.50 8.04 13.57
CA THR A 456 7.33 7.16 13.46
C THR A 456 7.47 6.21 12.28
N ILE A 457 7.81 6.72 11.09
CA ILE A 457 8.00 5.90 9.89
C ILE A 457 9.08 4.82 10.13
N LYS A 458 10.23 5.21 10.70
CA LYS A 458 11.33 4.27 11.00
C LYS A 458 10.92 3.20 12.01
N ARG A 459 10.30 3.63 13.11
CA ARG A 459 9.85 2.71 14.15
C ARG A 459 8.73 1.79 13.65
N TYR A 460 7.85 2.28 12.79
CA TYR A 460 6.80 1.49 12.17
C TYR A 460 7.40 0.39 11.31
N TYR A 461 8.36 0.74 10.44
CA TYR A 461 9.13 -0.25 9.68
C TYR A 461 9.80 -1.29 10.61
N ASP A 462 10.51 -0.85 11.65
CA ASP A 462 11.27 -1.75 12.52
C ASP A 462 10.37 -2.72 13.32
N GLU A 463 9.21 -2.27 13.80
CA GLU A 463 8.28 -3.09 14.59
C GLU A 463 7.37 -3.98 13.73
N TRP A 464 7.05 -3.56 12.50
CA TRP A 464 6.03 -4.19 11.65
C TRP A 464 6.53 -4.80 10.34
N LYS A 465 7.83 -4.74 10.01
CA LYS A 465 8.35 -5.47 8.85
C LYS A 465 8.01 -6.96 8.92
N PHE A 466 7.62 -7.53 7.78
CA PHE A 466 7.15 -8.91 7.59
C PHE A 466 5.90 -9.27 8.40
N LYS A 467 5.00 -8.29 8.59
CA LYS A 467 3.72 -8.42 9.28
C LYS A 467 2.59 -7.73 8.51
N HIS A 468 1.36 -7.89 9.01
CA HIS A 468 0.14 -7.25 8.53
C HIS A 468 -0.33 -6.15 9.51
N PRO A 469 0.23 -4.94 9.44
CA PRO A 469 -0.19 -3.84 10.31
C PRO A 469 -1.59 -3.32 9.97
N THR A 470 -2.30 -2.85 11.00
CA THR A 470 -3.59 -2.15 10.87
C THR A 470 -3.42 -0.63 11.06
N PRO A 471 -4.43 0.20 10.73
CA PRO A 471 -4.39 1.63 11.02
C PRO A 471 -4.17 1.95 12.50
N ASN A 472 -4.69 1.11 13.40
CA ASN A 472 -4.47 1.28 14.83
C ASN A 472 -3.00 1.06 15.18
N ASP A 473 -2.30 0.12 14.56
CA ASP A 473 -0.90 -0.15 14.83
C ASP A 473 -0.02 1.04 14.46
N PHE A 474 -0.22 1.61 13.26
CA PHE A 474 0.48 2.82 12.84
C PHE A 474 0.22 3.99 13.80
N LYS A 475 -1.05 4.23 14.15
CA LYS A 475 -1.44 5.23 15.16
C LYS A 475 -0.69 5.00 16.47
N ARG A 476 -0.68 3.78 17.00
CA ARG A 476 -0.02 3.45 18.27
C ARG A 476 1.50 3.69 18.21
N ILE A 477 2.16 3.46 17.08
CA ILE A 477 3.56 3.84 16.90
C ILE A 477 3.72 5.36 17.00
N ALA A 478 2.90 6.13 16.28
CA ALA A 478 2.94 7.59 16.29
C ALA A 478 2.70 8.16 17.71
N GLU A 479 1.76 7.59 18.47
CA GLU A 479 1.49 7.97 19.86
C GLU A 479 2.67 7.64 20.78
N LYS A 480 3.31 6.47 20.62
CA LYS A 480 4.49 6.09 21.42
C LYS A 480 5.70 6.98 21.13
N VAL A 481 5.87 7.45 19.90
CA VAL A 481 6.97 8.33 19.50
C VAL A 481 6.73 9.76 19.97
N SER A 482 5.55 10.30 19.69
CA SER A 482 5.24 11.71 19.96
C SER A 482 4.78 11.97 21.40
N GLY A 483 4.16 10.98 22.06
CA GLY A 483 3.43 11.14 23.32
C GLY A 483 2.07 11.85 23.17
N ILE A 484 1.66 12.21 21.95
CA ILE A 484 0.35 12.81 21.65
C ILE A 484 -0.68 11.68 21.48
N GLN A 485 -1.91 11.89 21.98
CA GLN A 485 -3.03 10.98 21.70
C GLN A 485 -3.66 11.31 20.34
N LEU A 486 -3.85 10.29 19.50
CA LEU A 486 -4.19 10.43 18.07
C LEU A 486 -5.45 9.68 17.66
N ASP A 487 -6.21 9.14 18.61
CA ASP A 487 -7.44 8.40 18.32
C ASP A 487 -8.43 9.21 17.48
N TRP A 488 -8.65 10.48 17.86
CA TRP A 488 -9.48 11.43 17.12
C TRP A 488 -9.00 11.64 15.69
N TYR A 489 -7.69 11.72 15.47
CA TYR A 489 -7.13 11.98 14.16
C TYR A 489 -7.42 10.81 13.22
N LEU A 490 -7.21 9.58 13.69
CA LEU A 490 -7.53 8.39 12.93
C LEU A 490 -9.05 8.29 12.66
N THR A 491 -9.88 8.49 13.68
CA THR A 491 -11.34 8.37 13.56
C THR A 491 -11.92 9.42 12.62
N ASP A 492 -11.68 10.71 12.88
CA ASP A 492 -12.27 11.79 12.08
C ASP A 492 -11.79 11.73 10.63
N TRP A 493 -10.50 11.48 10.40
CA TRP A 493 -9.97 11.44 9.04
C TRP A 493 -10.43 10.22 8.24
N THR A 494 -10.43 9.03 8.86
CA THR A 494 -10.60 7.77 8.12
C THR A 494 -12.00 7.19 8.16
N GLN A 495 -12.75 7.41 9.24
CA GLN A 495 -14.06 6.78 9.47
C GLN A 495 -15.22 7.74 9.21
N THR A 496 -14.93 8.98 8.86
CA THR A 496 -15.93 10.00 8.51
C THR A 496 -15.53 10.71 7.21
N THR A 497 -16.38 11.64 6.77
CA THR A 497 -16.08 12.62 5.71
C THR A 497 -15.99 14.03 6.31
N ASN A 498 -15.65 14.15 7.60
CA ASN A 498 -15.47 15.43 8.27
C ASN A 498 -14.30 16.18 7.64
N THR A 499 -14.48 17.48 7.42
CA THR A 499 -13.43 18.35 6.89
C THR A 499 -12.85 19.24 7.99
N VAL A 500 -11.62 19.69 7.78
CA VAL A 500 -10.99 20.78 8.52
C VAL A 500 -11.37 22.10 7.83
N ASP A 501 -11.92 23.04 8.58
CA ASP A 501 -12.16 24.42 8.14
C ASP A 501 -12.14 25.31 9.38
N TYR A 502 -11.14 26.19 9.45
CA TYR A 502 -10.98 27.20 10.49
C TYR A 502 -11.02 28.58 9.85
N GLY A 503 -11.27 29.63 10.64
CA GLY A 503 -11.23 30.99 10.10
C GLY A 503 -10.92 32.04 11.16
N ILE A 504 -10.39 33.17 10.69
CA ILE A 504 -10.27 34.39 11.51
C ILE A 504 -11.59 35.15 11.42
N LYS A 505 -12.38 35.07 12.50
CA LYS A 505 -13.71 35.67 12.59
C LYS A 505 -13.68 37.18 12.84
N ASP A 506 -12.82 37.62 13.75
CA ASP A 506 -12.70 39.04 14.12
C ASP A 506 -11.27 39.38 14.55
N VAL A 507 -10.85 40.59 14.21
CA VAL A 507 -9.61 41.21 14.68
C VAL A 507 -9.93 42.62 15.16
N SER A 508 -9.94 42.81 16.47
CA SER A 508 -10.36 44.04 17.12
C SER A 508 -9.29 44.59 18.08
N GLU A 509 -9.29 45.89 18.26
CA GLU A 509 -8.36 46.55 19.19
C GLU A 509 -8.91 46.51 20.61
N LYS A 510 -8.02 46.24 21.59
CA LYS A 510 -8.36 46.12 23.01
C LYS A 510 -7.23 46.68 23.86
N GLU A 511 -7.36 47.91 24.35
CA GLU A 511 -6.43 48.54 25.31
C GLU A 511 -4.93 48.41 24.92
N ASN A 512 -4.56 48.86 23.71
CA ASN A 512 -3.21 48.73 23.11
C ASN A 512 -2.76 47.30 22.76
N LYS A 513 -3.66 46.31 22.86
CA LYS A 513 -3.50 44.96 22.35
C LYS A 513 -4.43 44.73 21.16
N THR A 514 -4.24 43.62 20.48
CA THR A 514 -5.18 43.14 19.45
C THR A 514 -5.81 41.85 19.93
N SER A 515 -7.14 41.81 19.96
CA SER A 515 -7.88 40.57 20.20
C SER A 515 -8.21 39.93 18.85
N VAL A 516 -7.94 38.63 18.73
CA VAL A 516 -8.23 37.84 17.54
C VAL A 516 -9.18 36.74 17.94
N THR A 517 -10.34 36.67 17.29
CA THR A 517 -11.31 35.58 17.46
C THR A 517 -11.21 34.64 16.27
N LEU A 518 -10.90 33.38 16.56
CA LEU A 518 -10.89 32.27 15.63
C LEU A 518 -12.21 31.51 15.74
N GLU A 519 -12.63 30.88 14.66
CA GLU A 519 -13.76 29.94 14.65
C GLU A 519 -13.42 28.63 13.94
N ARG A 520 -14.03 27.55 14.41
CA ARG A 520 -14.00 26.23 13.78
C ARG A 520 -15.32 26.01 13.07
N ILE A 521 -15.25 25.92 11.74
CA ILE A 521 -16.40 25.76 10.85
C ILE A 521 -16.54 24.27 10.49
N GLY A 522 -15.42 23.62 10.15
CA GLY A 522 -15.32 22.21 9.82
C GLY A 522 -15.45 21.32 11.06
N LEU A 523 -15.94 20.09 10.86
CA LEU A 523 -16.23 19.18 11.96
C LEU A 523 -14.98 18.53 12.58
N MET A 524 -13.88 18.40 11.82
CA MET A 524 -12.63 17.82 12.31
C MET A 524 -11.80 18.88 13.07
N PRO A 525 -11.57 18.70 14.39
CA PRO A 525 -10.75 19.62 15.16
C PRO A 525 -9.26 19.45 14.83
N MET A 526 -8.49 20.54 14.82
CA MET A 526 -7.03 20.57 14.65
C MET A 526 -6.36 21.48 15.68
N PRO A 527 -5.12 21.16 16.12
CA PRO A 527 -4.30 22.15 16.82
C PRO A 527 -3.95 23.27 15.83
N LEU A 528 -3.86 24.52 16.28
CA LEU A 528 -3.57 25.64 15.38
C LEU A 528 -2.23 26.31 15.68
N ASP A 529 -1.49 26.61 14.61
CA ASP A 529 -0.41 27.61 14.62
C ASP A 529 -0.91 28.88 13.93
N VAL A 530 -0.92 29.99 14.67
CA VAL A 530 -1.31 31.33 14.18
C VAL A 530 -0.07 32.19 14.07
N TYR A 531 0.18 32.73 12.89
CA TYR A 531 1.37 33.52 12.58
C TYR A 531 1.01 34.98 12.45
N VAL A 532 1.84 35.86 13.00
CA VAL A 532 1.64 37.30 12.96
C VAL A 532 2.88 37.95 12.37
N GLU A 533 2.69 38.72 11.30
CA GLU A 533 3.71 39.61 10.75
C GLU A 533 3.35 41.05 11.11
N TYR A 534 4.33 41.77 11.64
CA TYR A 534 4.17 43.18 12.02
C TYR A 534 4.64 44.12 10.91
N THR A 535 4.21 45.37 10.96
CA THR A 535 4.59 46.41 9.97
C THR A 535 6.09 46.73 9.99
N ASP A 536 6.78 46.46 11.10
CA ASP A 536 8.24 46.55 11.24
C ASP A 536 9.00 45.33 10.67
N GLY A 537 8.28 44.34 10.12
CA GLY A 537 8.83 43.11 9.57
C GLY A 537 9.13 42.00 10.59
N THR A 538 8.97 42.26 11.89
CA THR A 538 9.12 41.23 12.92
C THR A 538 7.97 40.22 12.85
N LYS A 539 8.24 38.97 13.27
CA LYS A 539 7.27 37.87 13.24
C LYS A 539 7.22 37.15 14.57
N GLU A 540 6.03 36.74 14.99
CA GLU A 540 5.85 35.76 16.06
C GLU A 540 4.71 34.79 15.73
N SER A 541 4.65 33.69 16.46
CA SER A 541 3.60 32.69 16.33
C SER A 541 2.93 32.40 17.67
N PHE A 542 1.70 31.92 17.60
CA PHE A 542 0.91 31.44 18.72
C PHE A 542 0.50 30.01 18.42
N TYR A 543 0.59 29.13 19.41
CA TYR A 543 0.15 27.75 19.26
C TYR A 543 -0.97 27.43 20.23
N ILE A 544 -2.04 26.88 19.68
CA ILE A 544 -3.25 26.48 20.37
C ILE A 544 -3.33 24.95 20.25
N PRO A 545 -2.92 24.19 21.28
CA PRO A 545 -3.04 22.74 21.28
C PRO A 545 -4.52 22.33 21.33
N LEU A 546 -4.85 21.14 20.84
CA LEU A 546 -6.14 20.53 21.17
C LEU A 546 -6.07 19.85 22.53
N ARG A 547 -7.09 20.05 23.36
CA ARG A 547 -7.18 19.39 24.69
C ARG A 547 -7.09 17.86 24.60
N MET A 548 -7.62 17.30 23.52
CA MET A 548 -7.66 15.84 23.31
C MET A 548 -6.32 15.23 22.90
N MET A 549 -5.33 16.04 22.47
CA MET A 549 -3.97 15.57 22.19
C MET A 549 -3.21 15.21 23.47
N ARG A 550 -3.59 15.81 24.61
CA ARG A 550 -2.94 15.64 25.93
C ARG A 550 -1.46 15.98 25.96
N LYS A 551 -0.97 16.69 24.94
CA LYS A 551 0.41 17.13 24.78
C LYS A 551 0.51 18.18 23.67
N GLU A 552 1.53 19.01 23.75
CA GLU A 552 1.91 20.01 22.75
C GLU A 552 2.95 19.48 21.77
N LYS A 553 2.88 19.91 20.50
CA LYS A 553 3.95 19.70 19.52
C LYS A 553 5.05 20.76 19.68
N GLU A 554 6.26 20.47 19.21
CA GLU A 554 7.37 21.44 19.22
C GLU A 554 7.15 22.61 18.24
N ASN A 555 7.98 23.66 18.35
CA ASN A 555 7.92 24.82 17.46
C ASN A 555 8.52 24.45 16.08
N PRO A 556 7.73 24.44 14.98
CA PRO A 556 8.26 24.12 13.65
C PRO A 556 9.24 25.18 13.12
N PHE A 557 9.25 26.38 13.72
CA PHE A 557 10.17 27.47 13.37
C PHE A 557 10.97 27.92 14.59
N PRO A 558 12.05 27.21 14.98
CA PRO A 558 12.80 27.51 16.20
C PRO A 558 13.35 28.95 16.31
N LYS A 559 13.54 29.62 15.17
CA LYS A 559 14.00 31.01 15.09
C LYS A 559 12.87 32.05 15.26
N MET A 560 11.61 31.63 15.13
CA MET A 560 10.45 32.48 15.36
C MET A 560 9.97 32.28 16.79
N LYS A 561 9.81 33.37 17.55
CA LYS A 561 9.23 33.31 18.88
C LYS A 561 7.83 32.70 18.79
N ARG A 562 7.55 31.72 19.65
CA ARG A 562 6.24 31.07 19.76
C ARG A 562 5.68 31.20 21.17
N THR A 563 4.43 31.64 21.26
CA THR A 563 3.67 31.70 22.52
C THR A 563 2.74 30.50 22.60
N LEU A 564 2.86 29.68 23.65
CA LEU A 564 1.92 28.62 23.94
C LEU A 564 0.66 29.21 24.59
N LEU A 565 -0.51 28.90 24.03
CA LEU A 565 -1.80 29.30 24.56
C LEU A 565 -2.52 28.14 25.25
N ALA A 566 -3.63 28.43 25.92
CA ALA A 566 -4.50 27.42 26.50
C ALA A 566 -5.04 26.49 25.41
N ASP A 567 -5.37 25.26 25.81
CA ASP A 567 -5.88 24.26 24.88
C ASP A 567 -7.30 24.57 24.40
N TRP A 568 -7.55 24.33 23.12
CA TRP A 568 -8.87 24.44 22.52
C TRP A 568 -9.60 23.10 22.64
N THR A 569 -10.78 23.12 23.27
CA THR A 569 -11.69 21.97 23.30
C THR A 569 -12.51 21.90 22.02
N TRP A 570 -12.64 20.72 21.42
CA TRP A 570 -13.42 20.51 20.20
C TRP A 570 -14.88 20.97 20.32
N THR A 571 -15.47 20.97 21.51
CA THR A 571 -16.85 21.41 21.77
C THR A 571 -17.06 22.91 21.64
N ASN A 572 -15.99 23.72 21.71
CA ASN A 572 -16.09 25.17 21.62
C ASN A 572 -15.88 25.58 20.16
N PRO A 573 -16.85 26.22 19.50
CA PRO A 573 -16.72 26.59 18.09
C PRO A 573 -15.84 27.82 17.87
N SER A 574 -15.48 28.56 18.92
CA SER A 574 -14.63 29.74 18.83
C SER A 574 -13.54 29.77 19.89
N TYR A 575 -12.45 30.47 19.58
CA TYR A 575 -11.32 30.68 20.48
C TYR A 575 -10.79 32.10 20.31
N SER A 576 -10.53 32.80 21.40
CA SER A 576 -9.98 34.16 21.36
C SER A 576 -8.58 34.19 21.95
N LEU A 577 -7.68 34.94 21.31
CA LEU A 577 -6.32 35.21 21.79
C LEU A 577 -6.02 36.70 21.75
N ASP A 578 -5.15 37.17 22.64
CA ASP A 578 -4.71 38.56 22.68
C ASP A 578 -3.23 38.64 22.25
N ILE A 579 -2.96 39.45 21.21
CA ILE A 579 -1.64 39.83 20.74
C ILE A 579 -1.20 41.08 21.49
N SER A 580 0.03 41.10 22.01
CA SER A 580 0.51 42.17 22.90
C SER A 580 0.75 43.53 22.23
N LYS A 581 0.64 43.62 20.89
CA LYS A 581 0.79 44.88 20.14
C LYS A 581 -0.58 45.37 19.62
N SER A 582 -0.67 46.67 19.35
CA SER A 582 -1.89 47.31 18.82
C SER A 582 -2.22 46.84 17.41
N LYS A 583 -3.49 46.93 17.03
CA LYS A 583 -3.98 46.44 15.72
C LYS A 583 -3.27 47.14 14.55
N SER A 584 -2.98 48.42 14.69
CA SER A 584 -2.27 49.23 13.68
C SER A 584 -0.81 48.79 13.42
N SER A 585 -0.23 47.96 14.29
CA SER A 585 1.11 47.42 14.11
C SER A 585 1.13 46.08 13.38
N ILE A 586 -0.04 45.45 13.20
CA ILE A 586 -0.18 44.14 12.58
C ILE A 586 -0.31 44.33 11.07
N LYS A 587 0.61 43.74 10.32
CA LYS A 587 0.55 43.68 8.87
C LYS A 587 -0.37 42.54 8.41
N SER A 588 -0.19 41.35 8.98
CA SER A 588 -1.03 40.19 8.69
C SER A 588 -1.10 39.19 9.83
N ILE A 589 -2.19 38.41 9.85
CA ILE A 589 -2.38 37.23 10.68
C ILE A 589 -2.78 36.08 9.76
N GLU A 590 -2.12 34.93 9.88
CA GLU A 590 -2.37 33.75 9.04
C GLU A 590 -2.44 32.49 9.90
N ILE A 591 -3.47 31.67 9.69
CA ILE A 591 -3.56 30.31 10.25
C ILE A 591 -2.78 29.37 9.32
N ASP A 592 -1.80 28.67 9.89
CA ASP A 592 -0.93 27.72 9.19
C ASP A 592 -0.22 28.23 7.91
N ILE A 593 0.91 28.92 8.07
CA ILE A 593 1.75 29.33 6.93
C ILE A 593 2.42 28.15 6.19
N THR A 594 2.41 26.93 6.76
CA THR A 594 3.04 25.76 6.14
C THR A 594 2.15 25.13 5.08
N LYS A 595 0.83 25.40 5.14
CA LYS A 595 -0.19 24.80 4.28
C LYS A 595 -0.20 23.26 4.36
N GLN A 596 0.13 22.73 5.53
CA GLN A 596 0.10 21.31 5.85
C GLN A 596 -1.15 20.92 6.66
N MET A 597 -1.90 21.89 7.19
CA MET A 597 -3.25 21.68 7.65
C MET A 597 -4.17 21.60 6.43
N ALA A 598 -4.90 20.50 6.29
CA ALA A 598 -5.78 20.19 5.18
C ALA A 598 -7.12 20.94 5.27
N ASP A 599 -7.02 22.24 5.51
CA ASP A 599 -8.14 23.18 5.59
C ASP A 599 -8.76 23.38 4.20
N VAL A 600 -10.03 22.99 4.05
CA VAL A 600 -10.72 23.03 2.74
C VAL A 600 -11.05 24.45 2.28
N ASN A 601 -10.91 25.46 3.13
CA ASN A 601 -11.25 26.84 2.82
C ASN A 601 -10.18 27.84 3.29
N SER A 602 -8.94 27.72 2.82
CA SER A 602 -7.85 28.66 3.21
C SER A 602 -8.10 30.17 2.98
N ALA A 603 -9.18 30.58 2.29
CA ALA A 603 -9.51 31.99 2.07
C ALA A 603 -9.91 32.74 3.36
N ASN A 604 -10.44 32.05 4.36
CA ASN A 604 -10.82 32.62 5.66
C ASN A 604 -9.70 32.55 6.71
N ASN A 605 -8.54 31.97 6.37
CA ASN A 605 -7.40 31.80 7.28
C ASN A 605 -6.54 33.05 7.46
N ASN A 606 -6.89 34.15 6.79
CA ASN A 606 -6.03 35.31 6.66
C ASN A 606 -6.74 36.61 7.06
N PHE A 607 -6.01 37.44 7.80
CA PHE A 607 -6.31 38.85 8.00
C PHE A 607 -5.12 39.67 7.51
N SER A 608 -5.36 40.77 6.80
CA SER A 608 -4.32 41.72 6.38
C SER A 608 -4.88 43.13 6.50
N GLN A 609 -4.03 44.06 6.95
CA GLN A 609 -4.40 45.47 7.14
C GLN A 609 -4.26 46.29 5.86
#